data_AF-A0A932NDG1-F1
#
_entry.id   AF-A0A932NDG1-F1
#
_cell.length_a   1.000
_cell.length_b   1.000
_cell.length_c   1.000
_cell.angle_alpha   90.00
_cell.angle_beta   90.00
_cell.angle_gamma   90.00
#
_symmetry.space_group_name_H-M   'P 1'
#
loop_
_entity.id
_entity.type
_entity.pdbx_description
1 polymer ?
#
loop_
_entity_poly.entity_id
_entity_poly.type
_entity_poly.pdbx_seq_one_letter_code
_entity_poly.pdbx_strand_id
1 'polypeptide(L)'
;VSSDSTWEEWILYMLEGIKQTSLETIVLISDIRVLMDRYKNEMKEKLPKIYSKDLLDNLFKHPYTKIEYLENDLNKHYMTARSYLEQLCEHGFLEKHSIGRNNYYLNLPLFELFTAHPTKPL
;
A
#
# COMPACT_ATOMS: atom_id res chain seq x y z
N VAL A 1 -9.26 11.86 49.62
CA VAL A 1 -9.47 12.17 48.19
C VAL A 1 -9.13 10.90 47.44
N SER A 2 -10.12 10.28 46.82
CA SER A 2 -10.08 8.89 46.36
C SER A 2 -9.21 8.77 45.10
N SER A 3 -8.07 8.10 45.24
CA SER A 3 -7.08 7.85 44.18
C SER A 3 -7.53 6.80 43.16
N ASP A 4 -8.69 6.17 43.36
CA ASP A 4 -9.11 4.97 42.66
C ASP A 4 -9.86 5.26 41.34
N SER A 5 -10.61 6.38 41.27
CA SER A 5 -11.43 6.70 40.09
C SER A 5 -10.61 7.08 38.86
N THR A 6 -9.42 7.67 39.05
CA THR A 6 -8.57 8.11 37.94
C THR A 6 -7.96 6.93 37.18
N TRP A 7 -7.70 5.82 37.85
CA TRP A 7 -7.09 4.64 37.22
C TRP A 7 -8.10 3.85 36.37
N GLU A 8 -9.34 3.75 36.85
CA GLU A 8 -10.43 3.12 36.11
C GLU A 8 -10.77 3.92 34.84
N GLU A 9 -10.92 5.25 34.94
CA GLU A 9 -11.14 6.12 33.79
C GLU A 9 -9.98 6.05 32.78
N TRP A 10 -8.74 5.94 33.26
CA TRP A 10 -7.57 5.79 32.40
C TRP A 10 -7.58 4.44 31.66
N ILE A 11 -7.94 3.34 32.33
CA ILE A 11 -8.07 2.03 31.68
C ILE A 11 -9.16 2.08 30.60
N LEU A 12 -10.33 2.66 30.92
CA LEU A 12 -11.43 2.78 29.95
C LEU A 12 -11.03 3.62 28.73
N TYR A 13 -10.28 4.70 28.95
CA TYR A 13 -9.72 5.52 27.87
C TYR A 13 -8.77 4.71 26.98
N MET A 14 -7.84 3.96 27.57
CA MET A 14 -6.89 3.12 26.83
C MET A 14 -7.61 2.01 26.04
N LEU A 15 -8.61 1.36 26.63
CA LEU A 15 -9.41 0.33 25.97
C LEU A 15 -10.21 0.89 24.78
N GLU A 16 -10.80 2.07 24.93
CA GLU A 16 -11.51 2.71 23.82
C GLU A 16 -10.54 3.11 22.69
N GLY A 17 -9.34 3.60 23.02
CA GLY A 17 -8.29 3.87 22.05
C GLY A 17 -7.89 2.61 21.26
N ILE A 18 -7.60 1.50 21.95
CA ILE A 18 -7.27 0.22 21.32
C ILE A 18 -8.40 -0.27 20.42
N LYS A 19 -9.64 -0.22 20.90
CA LYS A 19 -10.83 -0.63 20.15
C LYS A 19 -10.97 0.19 18.87
N GLN A 20 -10.87 1.51 18.96
CA GLN A 20 -10.99 2.41 17.82
C GLN A 20 -9.91 2.15 16.77
N THR A 21 -8.64 2.11 17.17
CA THR A 21 -7.52 1.86 16.25
C THR A 21 -7.59 0.45 15.63
N SER A 22 -8.07 -0.54 16.38
CA SER A 22 -8.28 -1.90 15.86
C SER A 22 -9.34 -1.93 14.76
N LEU A 23 -10.48 -1.23 14.97
CA LEU A 23 -11.55 -1.15 13.97
C LEU A 23 -11.07 -0.42 12.70
N GLU A 24 -10.38 0.71 12.85
CA GLU A 24 -9.79 1.45 11.73
C GLU A 24 -8.80 0.58 10.94
N THR A 25 -7.93 -0.16 11.64
CA THR A 25 -6.97 -1.08 11.00
C THR A 25 -7.68 -2.20 10.23
N ILE A 26 -8.78 -2.75 10.77
CA ILE A 26 -9.57 -3.79 10.07
C ILE A 26 -10.14 -3.24 8.77
N VAL A 27 -10.71 -2.03 8.80
CA VAL A 27 -11.29 -1.39 7.60
C VAL A 27 -10.20 -1.17 6.55
N LEU A 28 -9.06 -0.57 6.93
CA LEU A 28 -7.93 -0.34 6.02
C LEU A 28 -7.44 -1.65 5.37
N ILE A 29 -7.24 -2.71 6.15
CA ILE A 29 -6.81 -4.02 5.63
C ILE A 29 -7.84 -4.59 4.65
N SER A 30 -9.13 -4.42 4.95
CA SER A 30 -10.21 -4.86 4.05
C SER A 30 -10.18 -4.10 2.73
N ASP A 31 -10.02 -2.78 2.76
CA ASP A 31 -9.96 -1.95 1.56
C ASP A 31 -8.74 -2.28 0.69
N ILE A 32 -7.58 -2.50 1.31
CA ILE A 32 -6.35 -2.92 0.61
C ILE A 32 -6.57 -4.27 -0.08
N ARG A 33 -7.23 -5.24 0.58
CA ARG A 33 -7.53 -6.56 -0.02
C ARG A 33 -8.43 -6.42 -1.25
N VAL A 34 -9.48 -5.61 -1.16
CA VAL A 34 -10.39 -5.35 -2.29
C VAL A 34 -9.64 -4.72 -3.46
N LEU A 35 -8.77 -3.74 -3.18
CA LEU A 35 -7.94 -3.09 -4.20
C LEU A 35 -6.97 -4.09 -4.86
N MET A 36 -6.33 -4.95 -4.08
CA MET A 36 -5.40 -5.97 -4.56
C MET A 36 -6.08 -7.00 -5.45
N ASP A 37 -7.28 -7.46 -5.09
CA ASP A 37 -8.05 -8.39 -5.93
C ASP A 37 -8.51 -7.74 -7.23
N ARG A 38 -8.86 -6.44 -7.22
CA ARG A 38 -9.14 -5.68 -8.45
C ARG A 38 -7.91 -5.65 -9.36
N TYR A 39 -6.75 -5.24 -8.83
CA TYR A 39 -5.49 -5.19 -9.58
C TYR A 39 -5.13 -6.55 -10.16
N LYS A 40 -5.26 -7.62 -9.37
CA LYS A 40 -5.01 -8.99 -9.82
C LYS A 40 -5.84 -9.38 -11.04
N ASN A 41 -7.14 -9.09 -11.02
CA ASN A 41 -8.04 -9.45 -12.11
C ASN A 41 -7.74 -8.61 -13.36
N GLU A 42 -7.61 -7.28 -13.20
CA GLU A 42 -7.32 -6.39 -14.32
C GLU A 42 -5.94 -6.65 -14.95
N MET A 43 -4.91 -6.94 -14.15
CA MET A 43 -3.57 -7.26 -14.67
C MET A 43 -3.57 -8.59 -15.44
N LYS A 44 -4.32 -9.59 -14.98
CA LYS A 44 -4.46 -10.85 -15.72
C LYS A 44 -5.11 -10.66 -17.08
N GLU A 45 -6.08 -9.74 -17.18
CA GLU A 45 -6.79 -9.45 -18.41
C GLU A 45 -5.98 -8.56 -19.36
N LYS A 46 -5.47 -7.43 -18.85
CA LYS A 46 -4.81 -6.39 -19.65
C LYS A 46 -3.32 -6.66 -19.89
N LEU A 47 -2.65 -7.30 -18.94
CA LEU A 47 -1.19 -7.47 -18.88
C LEU A 47 -0.75 -8.94 -18.65
N PRO A 48 -1.33 -9.94 -19.35
CA PRO A 48 -1.09 -11.35 -19.07
C PRO A 48 0.37 -11.79 -19.22
N LYS A 49 1.16 -11.09 -20.06
CA LYS A 49 2.56 -11.42 -20.32
C LYS A 49 3.51 -11.05 -19.18
N ILE A 50 3.18 -10.00 -18.42
CA ILE A 50 4.02 -9.53 -17.31
C ILE A 50 3.42 -9.86 -15.94
N TYR A 51 2.13 -10.21 -15.89
CA TYR A 51 1.48 -10.61 -14.65
C TYR A 51 2.23 -11.76 -13.97
N SER A 52 2.59 -11.54 -12.72
CA SER A 52 3.01 -12.57 -11.78
C SER A 52 2.48 -12.21 -10.40
N LYS A 53 2.41 -13.22 -9.52
CA LYS A 53 2.06 -12.96 -8.11
C LYS A 53 3.10 -12.05 -7.46
N ASP A 54 4.39 -12.28 -7.73
CA ASP A 54 5.48 -11.48 -7.16
C ASP A 54 5.42 -10.01 -7.61
N LEU A 55 5.01 -9.75 -8.87
CA LEU A 55 4.80 -8.39 -9.35
C LEU A 55 3.66 -7.71 -8.59
N LEU A 56 2.52 -8.39 -8.45
CA LEU A 56 1.38 -7.87 -7.69
C LEU A 56 1.78 -7.59 -6.24
N ASP A 57 2.44 -8.55 -5.57
CA ASP A 57 2.87 -8.42 -4.19
C ASP A 57 3.85 -7.24 -4.01
N ASN A 58 4.76 -7.01 -4.98
CA ASN A 58 5.65 -5.84 -4.98
C ASN A 58 4.88 -4.51 -5.01
N LEU A 59 3.82 -4.40 -5.84
CA LEU A 59 3.01 -3.17 -5.94
C LEU A 59 2.24 -2.83 -4.67
N PHE A 60 1.96 -3.82 -3.82
CA PHE A 60 1.24 -3.64 -2.56
C PHE A 60 2.15 -3.59 -1.33
N LYS A 61 3.39 -4.08 -1.45
CA LYS A 61 4.45 -3.91 -0.45
C LYS A 61 5.03 -2.50 -0.46
N HIS A 62 5.04 -1.84 -1.61
CA HIS A 62 5.65 -0.54 -1.81
C HIS A 62 4.65 0.44 -2.48
N PRO A 63 3.96 1.32 -1.71
CA PRO A 63 3.01 2.30 -2.26
C PRO A 63 3.63 3.24 -3.30
N TYR A 64 4.92 3.51 -3.16
CA TYR A 64 5.76 4.07 -4.20
C TYR A 64 6.94 3.13 -4.45
N THR A 65 7.29 2.92 -5.70
CA THR A 65 8.37 2.03 -6.11
C THR A 65 9.34 2.73 -7.06
N LYS A 66 10.48 2.07 -7.29
CA LYS A 66 11.56 2.42 -8.21
C LYS A 66 11.98 1.15 -8.94
N ILE A 67 12.67 1.32 -10.05
CA ILE A 67 13.16 0.20 -10.86
C ILE A 67 14.00 -0.76 -10.01
N GLU A 68 14.85 -0.23 -9.14
CA GLU A 68 15.72 -1.00 -8.23
C GLU A 68 14.94 -1.91 -7.26
N TYR A 69 13.80 -1.46 -6.75
CA TYR A 69 12.98 -2.29 -5.84
C TYR A 69 12.37 -3.47 -6.59
N LEU A 70 11.90 -3.24 -7.82
CA LEU A 70 11.29 -4.28 -8.65
C LEU A 70 12.35 -5.25 -9.20
N GLU A 71 13.55 -4.75 -9.52
CA GLU A 71 14.70 -5.59 -9.88
C GLU A 71 15.07 -6.56 -8.75
N ASN A 72 15.18 -6.06 -7.52
CA ASN A 72 15.51 -6.87 -6.35
C ASN A 72 14.39 -7.86 -5.99
N ASP A 73 13.13 -7.41 -5.94
CA ASP A 73 12.02 -8.25 -5.51
C ASP A 73 11.65 -9.33 -6.54
N LEU A 74 11.79 -9.06 -7.85
CA LEU A 74 11.45 -10.02 -8.91
C LEU A 74 12.67 -10.75 -9.50
N ASN A 75 13.88 -10.42 -9.04
CA ASN A 75 15.15 -10.89 -9.60
C ASN A 75 15.21 -10.72 -11.13
N LYS A 76 14.87 -9.51 -11.60
CA LYS A 76 14.83 -9.14 -13.02
C LYS A 76 15.82 -8.03 -13.30
N HIS A 77 16.55 -8.14 -14.40
CA HIS A 77 17.43 -7.05 -14.85
C HIS A 77 16.69 -5.72 -14.95
N TYR A 78 17.37 -4.64 -14.57
CA TYR A 78 16.92 -3.25 -14.63
C TYR A 78 16.07 -2.90 -15.88
N MET A 79 16.50 -3.28 -17.08
CA MET A 79 15.75 -2.99 -18.33
C MET A 79 14.38 -3.68 -18.37
N THR A 80 14.29 -4.92 -17.86
CA THR A 80 13.02 -5.66 -17.77
C THR A 80 12.13 -5.04 -16.70
N ALA A 81 12.71 -4.73 -15.53
CA ALA A 81 11.99 -4.08 -14.44
C ALA A 81 11.41 -2.71 -14.85
N ARG A 82 12.21 -1.91 -15.57
CA ARG A 82 11.75 -0.66 -16.18
C ARG A 82 10.61 -0.89 -17.16
N SER A 83 10.75 -1.84 -18.08
CA SER A 83 9.70 -2.15 -19.06
C SER A 83 8.38 -2.55 -18.38
N TYR A 84 8.43 -3.27 -17.26
CA TYR A 84 7.22 -3.64 -16.50
C TYR A 84 6.58 -2.41 -15.86
N LEU A 85 7.36 -1.52 -15.25
CA LEU A 85 6.85 -0.31 -14.62
C LEU A 85 6.23 0.67 -15.63
N GLU A 86 6.84 0.84 -16.81
CA GLU A 86 6.26 1.69 -17.85
C GLU A 86 4.94 1.09 -18.38
N GLN A 87 4.85 -0.23 -18.58
CA GLN A 87 3.59 -0.88 -18.97
C GLN A 87 2.51 -0.71 -17.89
N LEU A 88 2.86 -0.82 -16.61
CA LEU A 88 1.93 -0.58 -15.52
C LEU A 88 1.41 0.88 -15.53
N CYS A 89 2.26 1.84 -15.87
CA CYS A 89 1.84 3.24 -16.05
C CYS A 89 0.93 3.42 -17.27
N GLU A 90 1.27 2.84 -18.41
CA GLU A 90 0.46 2.90 -19.64
C GLU A 90 -0.96 2.36 -19.42
N HIS A 91 -1.11 1.35 -18.57
CA HIS A 91 -2.40 0.75 -18.23
C HIS A 91 -3.07 1.37 -16.99
N GLY A 92 -2.50 2.43 -16.40
CA GLY A 92 -3.10 3.18 -15.30
C GLY A 92 -3.01 2.54 -13.92
N PHE A 93 -2.16 1.52 -13.74
CA PHE A 93 -1.93 0.92 -12.41
C PHE A 93 -0.98 1.75 -11.54
N LEU A 94 -0.09 2.52 -12.17
CA LEU A 94 0.92 3.36 -11.51
C LEU A 94 0.99 4.73 -12.18
N GLU A 95 1.40 5.75 -11.42
CA GLU A 95 1.73 7.08 -11.94
C GLU A 95 3.23 7.34 -11.85
N LYS A 96 3.81 7.83 -12.94
CA LYS A 96 5.24 8.12 -13.01
C LYS A 96 5.51 9.57 -12.59
N HIS A 97 6.33 9.74 -11.57
CA HIS A 97 6.79 11.05 -11.09
C HIS A 97 8.31 11.16 -11.21
N SER A 98 8.78 12.13 -11.98
CA SER A 98 10.21 12.43 -12.11
C SER A 98 10.59 13.55 -11.15
N ILE A 99 11.48 13.26 -10.21
CA ILE A 99 12.02 14.24 -9.24
C ILE A 99 13.53 14.28 -9.41
N GLY A 100 14.03 15.38 -9.98
CA GLY A 100 15.44 15.54 -10.33
C GLY A 100 15.87 14.49 -11.36
N ARG A 101 16.82 13.63 -10.99
CA ARG A 101 17.31 12.53 -11.86
C ARG A 101 16.62 11.19 -11.60
N ASN A 102 15.72 11.12 -10.61
CA ASN A 102 15.11 9.87 -10.18
C ASN A 102 13.66 9.79 -10.66
N ASN A 103 13.27 8.61 -11.14
CA ASN A 103 11.89 8.28 -11.48
C ASN A 103 11.27 7.43 -10.36
N TYR A 104 10.09 7.86 -9.91
CA TYR A 104 9.26 7.17 -8.95
C TYR A 104 7.98 6.72 -9.63
N TYR A 105 7.47 5.57 -9.20
CA TYR A 105 6.23 5.00 -9.72
C TYR A 105 5.28 4.82 -8.54
N LEU A 106 4.18 5.55 -8.54
CA LEU A 106 3.24 5.66 -7.42
C LEU A 106 2.01 4.80 -7.68
N ASN A 107 1.67 3.91 -6.75
CA ASN A 107 0.37 3.27 -6.71
C ASN A 107 -0.60 4.22 -6.01
N LEU A 108 -1.13 5.20 -6.76
CA LEU A 108 -1.95 6.27 -6.21
C LEU A 108 -3.17 5.74 -5.44
N PRO A 109 -3.96 4.77 -5.97
CA PRO A 109 -5.08 4.21 -5.22
C PRO A 109 -4.69 3.59 -3.88
N LEU A 110 -3.53 2.92 -3.80
CA LEU A 110 -3.04 2.35 -2.56
C LEU A 110 -2.55 3.44 -1.60
N PHE A 111 -1.84 4.45 -2.11
CA PHE A 111 -1.40 5.60 -1.33
C PHE A 111 -2.59 6.35 -0.69
N GLU A 112 -3.65 6.56 -1.46
CA GLU A 112 -4.88 7.19 -0.99
C GLU A 112 -5.51 6.44 0.18
N LEU A 113 -5.55 5.10 0.14
CA LEU A 113 -6.03 4.28 1.27
C LEU A 113 -5.24 4.54 2.55
N PHE A 114 -3.92 4.65 2.47
CA PHE A 114 -3.10 4.97 3.65
C PHE A 114 -3.32 6.39 4.18
N THR A 115 -3.61 7.35 3.30
CA THR A 115 -3.89 8.74 3.72
C THR A 115 -5.31 8.96 4.23
N ALA A 116 -6.28 8.19 3.72
CA ALA A 116 -7.69 8.26 4.11
C ALA A 116 -7.94 7.67 5.51
N HIS A 117 -7.08 6.76 5.94
CA HIS A 117 -7.06 6.18 7.29
C HIS A 117 -5.87 6.75 8.09
N PRO A 118 -5.91 8.03 8.52
CA PRO A 118 -4.81 8.62 9.28
C PRO A 118 -4.65 7.83 10.58
N THR A 119 -3.50 7.19 10.75
CA THR A 119 -3.10 6.67 12.05
C THR A 119 -3.09 7.84 13.01
N LYS A 120 -4.06 7.90 13.92
CA LYS A 120 -4.06 8.90 14.99
C LYS A 120 -2.73 8.75 15.73
N PRO A 121 -1.88 9.79 15.83
CA PRO A 121 -0.68 9.68 16.64
C PRO A 121 -1.11 9.34 18.07
N LEU A 122 -0.45 8.33 18.65
CA LEU A 122 -0.60 7.94 20.05
C LEU A 122 -0.34 9.12 20.98
#